data_AF-A0AAV7KB48-F1
#
_entry.id   AF-A0AAV7KB48-F1
#
_cell.length_a   1.000
_cell.length_b   1.000
_cell.length_c   1.000
_cell.angle_alpha   90.00
_cell.angle_beta   90.00
_cell.angle_gamma   90.00
#
_symmetry.space_group_name_H-M   'P 1'
#
loop_
_entity.id
_entity.type
_entity.pdbx_description
1 polymer ?
#
loop_
_entity_poly.entity_id
_entity_poly.type
_entity_poly.pdbx_seq_one_letter_code
_entity_poly.pdbx_strand_id
1 'polypeptide(L)'
;MSASEGANIAAMTVTTLRSLRTDDHFTAFWDHLINAQQDLDVCVPKLPRRRKVPKRYDDGAPVDFPDECQTHYRQSYFESLDLVVKAIEDRFDQPDYNLYRRLDELLIHPILGESTQEYFDFVANLP
;
A
#
# COMPACT_ATOMS: atom_id res chain seq x y z
N MET A 1 22.27 6.27 -1.84
CA MET A 1 20.92 5.99 -2.35
C MET A 1 20.54 7.14 -3.24
N SER A 2 20.55 6.91 -4.56
CA SER A 2 20.16 7.89 -5.57
C SER A 2 18.63 8.01 -5.66
N ALA A 3 18.10 9.04 -6.36
CA ALA A 3 16.66 9.19 -6.55
C ALA A 3 16.08 8.03 -7.39
N SER A 4 16.83 7.59 -8.39
CA SER A 4 16.48 6.42 -9.22
C SER A 4 16.52 5.12 -8.43
N GLU A 5 17.52 4.92 -7.57
CA GLU A 5 17.58 3.75 -6.68
C GLU A 5 16.40 3.72 -5.71
N GLY A 6 16.04 4.87 -5.11
CA GLY A 6 14.90 4.99 -4.21
C GLY A 6 13.58 4.62 -4.89
N ALA A 7 13.37 5.08 -6.12
CA ALA A 7 12.18 4.74 -6.91
C ALA A 7 12.10 3.24 -7.22
N ASN A 8 13.24 2.61 -7.54
CA ASN A 8 13.29 1.16 -7.79
C ASN A 8 12.95 0.34 -6.55
N ILE A 9 13.49 0.72 -5.38
CA ILE A 9 13.17 0.04 -4.10
C ILE A 9 11.68 0.21 -3.78
N ALA A 10 11.12 1.41 -4.00
CA ALA A 10 9.70 1.66 -3.79
C ALA A 10 8.83 0.78 -4.70
N ALA A 11 9.18 0.68 -5.99
CA ALA A 11 8.48 -0.18 -6.95
C ALA A 11 8.52 -1.66 -6.53
N MET A 12 9.69 -2.17 -6.14
CA MET A 12 9.82 -3.55 -5.63
C MET A 12 8.95 -3.77 -4.38
N THR A 13 8.96 -2.80 -3.45
CA THR A 13 8.14 -2.86 -2.23
C THR A 13 6.65 -2.92 -2.57
N VAL A 14 6.19 -2.10 -3.52
CA VAL A 14 4.80 -2.13 -4.01
C VAL A 14 4.46 -3.49 -4.62
N THR A 15 5.35 -4.07 -5.44
CA THR A 15 5.15 -5.42 -5.98
C THR A 15 5.00 -6.47 -4.87
N THR A 16 5.85 -6.42 -3.85
CA THR A 16 5.77 -7.33 -2.71
C THR A 16 4.46 -7.15 -1.95
N LEU A 17 4.07 -5.93 -1.60
CA LEU A 17 2.83 -5.65 -0.87
C LEU A 17 1.59 -6.09 -1.66
N ARG A 18 1.58 -5.87 -2.98
CA ARG A 18 0.50 -6.35 -3.85
C ARG A 18 0.42 -7.88 -3.87
N SER A 19 1.56 -8.58 -3.83
CA SER A 19 1.58 -10.04 -3.78
C SER A 19 0.99 -10.60 -2.48
N LEU A 20 1.06 -9.85 -1.36
CA LEU A 20 0.47 -10.23 -0.08
C LEU A 20 -1.06 -10.04 -0.02
N ARG A 21 -1.65 -9.40 -1.03
CA ARG A 21 -3.08 -9.09 -1.10
C ARG A 21 -3.88 -10.26 -1.67
N THR A 22 -3.72 -11.45 -1.10
CA THR A 22 -4.46 -12.67 -1.45
C THR A 22 -5.12 -13.28 -0.22
N ASP A 23 -6.14 -14.11 -0.45
CA ASP A 23 -6.84 -14.81 0.64
C ASP A 23 -5.94 -15.82 1.35
N ASP A 24 -5.02 -16.46 0.63
CA ASP A 24 -4.05 -17.40 1.20
C ASP A 24 -3.09 -16.69 2.18
N HIS A 25 -2.56 -15.52 1.79
CA HIS A 25 -1.68 -14.74 2.66
C HIS A 25 -2.43 -14.17 3.85
N PHE A 26 -3.67 -13.72 3.67
CA PHE A 26 -4.51 -13.32 4.79
C PHE A 26 -4.77 -14.48 5.77
N THR A 27 -5.07 -15.67 5.25
CA THR A 27 -5.31 -16.85 6.09
C THR A 27 -4.07 -17.22 6.90
N ALA A 28 -2.90 -17.25 6.25
CA ALA A 28 -1.62 -17.50 6.95
C ALA A 28 -1.31 -16.44 8.01
N PHE A 29 -1.58 -15.16 7.71
CA PHE A 29 -1.46 -14.06 8.68
C PHE A 29 -2.40 -14.24 9.87
N TRP A 30 -3.66 -14.59 9.61
CA TRP A 30 -4.68 -14.79 10.63
C TRP A 30 -4.34 -15.97 11.54
N ASP A 31 -3.92 -17.10 10.99
CA ASP A 31 -3.53 -18.29 11.75
C ASP A 31 -2.34 -17.98 12.66
N HIS A 32 -1.32 -17.27 12.15
CA HIS A 32 -0.20 -16.82 12.95
C HIS A 32 -0.65 -15.90 14.11
N LEU A 33 -1.59 -14.99 13.84
CA LEU A 33 -2.13 -14.08 14.87
C LEU A 33 -2.86 -14.85 15.97
N ILE A 34 -3.69 -15.83 15.62
CA ILE A 34 -4.41 -16.66 16.60
C ILE A 34 -3.44 -17.50 17.44
N ASN A 35 -2.40 -18.07 16.83
CA ASN A 35 -1.37 -18.80 17.57
C ASN A 35 -0.61 -17.87 18.53
N ALA A 36 -0.16 -16.71 18.05
CA ALA A 36 0.55 -15.73 18.87
C ALA A 36 -0.32 -15.18 20.01
N GLN A 37 -1.64 -15.07 19.81
CA GLN A 37 -2.58 -14.64 20.85
C GLN A 37 -2.61 -15.62 22.03
N GLN A 38 -2.48 -16.92 21.77
CA GLN A 38 -2.39 -17.94 22.83
C GLN A 38 -1.10 -17.79 23.65
N ASP A 39 0.01 -17.50 22.97
CA ASP A 39 1.32 -17.33 23.62
C ASP A 39 1.42 -16.04 24.45
N LEU A 40 0.74 -14.97 24.00
CA LEU A 40 0.82 -13.63 24.60
C LEU A 40 -0.28 -13.33 25.64
N ASP A 41 -1.14 -14.31 25.95
CA ASP A 41 -2.28 -14.19 26.90
C ASP A 41 -3.15 -12.93 26.68
N VAL A 42 -3.38 -12.57 25.42
CA VAL A 42 -4.23 -11.45 25.01
C VAL A 42 -5.64 -11.93 24.66
N CYS A 43 -6.61 -11.02 24.68
CA CYS A 43 -7.98 -11.37 24.28
C CYS A 43 -8.07 -11.80 22.81
N VAL A 44 -8.87 -12.84 22.56
CA VAL A 44 -9.24 -13.27 21.20
C VAL A 44 -9.90 -12.11 20.44
N PRO A 45 -9.63 -11.95 19.13
CA PRO A 45 -10.33 -10.99 18.27
C PRO A 45 -11.86 -11.14 18.37
N LYS A 46 -12.57 -10.01 18.45
CA LYS A 46 -14.03 -9.96 18.55
C LYS A 46 -14.60 -8.96 17.57
N LEU A 47 -15.80 -9.25 17.07
CA LEU A 47 -16.54 -8.30 16.24
C LEU A 47 -16.82 -7.01 17.01
N PRO A 48 -16.71 -5.84 16.36
CA PRO A 48 -17.13 -4.58 16.96
C PRO A 48 -18.60 -4.66 17.35
N ARG A 49 -18.99 -3.90 18.38
CA ARG A 49 -20.41 -3.81 18.73
C ARG A 49 -21.21 -3.22 17.57
N ARG A 50 -22.19 -3.96 17.07
CA ARG A 50 -23.15 -3.46 16.07
C ARG A 50 -23.83 -2.20 16.61
N ARG A 51 -23.59 -1.07 15.95
CA ARG A 51 -24.24 0.20 16.28
C ARG A 51 -25.63 0.21 15.64
N LYS A 52 -26.64 0.53 16.44
CA LYS A 52 -27.99 0.73 15.92
C LYS A 52 -28.06 2.10 15.26
N VAL A 53 -28.54 2.16 14.03
CA VAL A 53 -28.79 3.42 13.32
C VAL A 53 -29.83 4.22 14.15
N PRO A 54 -29.61 5.53 14.38
CA PRO A 54 -30.61 6.34 15.08
C PRO A 54 -31.95 6.28 14.35
N LYS A 55 -33.07 6.14 15.08
CA LYS A 55 -34.42 5.97 14.50
C LYS A 55 -34.81 6.99 13.43
N ARG A 56 -34.26 8.21 13.48
CA ARG A 56 -34.53 9.28 12.50
C ARG A 56 -33.93 9.00 11.11
N TYR A 57 -32.94 8.12 11.04
CA TYR A 57 -32.21 7.73 9.84
C TYR A 57 -32.38 6.24 9.51
N ASP A 58 -33.24 5.54 10.26
CA ASP A 58 -33.55 4.12 10.04
C ASP A 58 -34.64 4.04 8.97
N ASP A 59 -34.24 3.79 7.73
CA ASP A 59 -35.11 3.58 6.57
C ASP A 59 -35.61 2.12 6.47
N GLY A 60 -35.26 1.28 7.44
CA GLY A 60 -35.60 -0.14 7.47
C GLY A 60 -34.74 -0.99 6.53
N ALA A 61 -33.71 -0.42 5.89
CA ALA A 61 -32.81 -1.19 5.05
C ALA A 61 -31.95 -2.17 5.88
N PRO A 62 -31.69 -3.38 5.36
CA PRO A 62 -30.76 -4.30 6.01
C PRO A 62 -29.37 -3.68 6.04
N VAL A 63 -28.83 -3.50 7.24
CA VAL A 63 -27.45 -3.03 7.45
C VAL A 63 -26.50 -4.19 7.19
N ASP A 64 -25.59 -4.02 6.23
CA ASP A 64 -24.47 -4.92 6.01
C ASP A 64 -23.54 -4.90 7.24
N PHE A 65 -23.42 -6.03 7.91
CA PHE A 65 -22.59 -6.20 9.09
C PHE A 65 -21.92 -7.58 9.01
N PRO A 66 -20.61 -7.70 9.24
CA PRO A 66 -19.93 -8.99 9.12
C PRO A 66 -20.49 -10.00 10.12
N ASP A 67 -20.84 -11.19 9.62
CA ASP A 67 -21.27 -12.31 10.47
C ASP A 67 -20.09 -12.91 11.26
N GLU A 68 -18.88 -12.82 10.68
CA GLU A 68 -17.66 -13.42 11.22
C GLU A 68 -16.56 -12.40 11.50
N CYS A 69 -15.86 -12.59 12.62
CA CYS A 69 -14.76 -11.71 13.03
C CYS A 69 -13.60 -11.71 12.02
N GLN A 70 -13.29 -12.86 11.45
CA GLN A 70 -12.24 -13.01 10.45
C GLN A 70 -12.57 -12.20 9.19
N THR A 71 -13.82 -12.25 8.72
CA THR A 71 -14.29 -11.47 7.57
C THR A 71 -14.17 -9.96 7.81
N HIS A 72 -14.48 -9.49 9.02
CA HIS A 72 -14.30 -8.09 9.39
C HIS A 72 -12.83 -7.65 9.27
N TYR A 73 -11.89 -8.42 9.86
CA TYR A 73 -10.47 -8.06 9.83
C TYR A 73 -9.81 -8.30 8.46
N ARG A 74 -10.36 -9.20 7.63
CA ARG A 74 -9.94 -9.37 6.23
C ARG A 74 -10.11 -8.08 5.43
N GLN A 75 -11.24 -7.39 5.62
CA GLN A 75 -11.47 -6.10 4.96
C GLN A 75 -10.40 -5.08 5.38
N SER A 76 -10.15 -4.93 6.67
CA SER A 76 -9.12 -4.01 7.18
C SER A 76 -7.71 -4.39 6.75
N TYR A 77 -7.39 -5.67 6.64
CA TYR A 77 -6.09 -6.15 6.15
C TYR A 77 -5.84 -5.69 4.71
N PHE A 78 -6.79 -5.92 3.80
CA PHE A 78 -6.65 -5.50 2.40
C PHE A 78 -6.71 -3.98 2.25
N GLU A 79 -7.60 -3.31 2.97
CA GLU A 79 -7.67 -1.84 2.97
C GLU A 79 -6.34 -1.23 3.41
N SER A 80 -5.70 -1.79 4.45
CA SER A 80 -4.39 -1.32 4.91
C SER A 80 -3.31 -1.50 3.85
N LEU A 81 -3.27 -2.65 3.17
CA LEU A 81 -2.34 -2.89 2.07
C LEU A 81 -2.59 -1.90 0.91
N ASP A 82 -3.85 -1.70 0.53
CA ASP A 82 -4.24 -0.80 -0.55
C ASP A 82 -3.85 0.65 -0.23
N LEU A 83 -4.08 1.10 1.00
CA LEU A 83 -3.68 2.43 1.47
C LEU A 83 -2.16 2.62 1.47
N VAL A 84 -1.40 1.65 1.96
CA VAL A 84 0.07 1.73 1.99
C VAL A 84 0.63 1.73 0.57
N VAL A 85 0.17 0.84 -0.30
CA VAL A 85 0.58 0.81 -1.71
C VAL A 85 0.32 2.15 -2.38
N LYS A 86 -0.91 2.67 -2.22
CA LYS A 86 -1.27 3.96 -2.80
C LYS A 86 -0.41 5.10 -2.26
N ALA A 87 -0.16 5.13 -0.94
CA ALA A 87 0.68 6.15 -0.34
C ALA A 87 2.13 6.13 -0.87
N ILE A 88 2.68 4.95 -1.15
CA ILE A 88 4.00 4.82 -1.78
C ILE A 88 3.92 5.31 -3.22
N GLU A 89 2.95 4.87 -4.01
CA GLU A 89 2.79 5.30 -5.40
C GLU A 89 2.64 6.82 -5.50
N ASP A 90 1.72 7.42 -4.74
CA ASP A 90 1.48 8.87 -4.70
C ASP A 90 2.73 9.68 -4.26
N ARG A 91 3.62 9.06 -3.48
CA ARG A 91 4.85 9.71 -3.01
C ARG A 91 5.94 9.74 -4.09
N PHE A 92 6.05 8.69 -4.89
CA PHE A 92 7.09 8.55 -5.91
C PHE A 92 6.63 8.99 -7.31
N ASP A 93 5.32 9.04 -7.56
CA ASP A 93 4.72 9.57 -8.80
C ASP A 93 4.38 11.07 -8.67
N GLN A 94 5.38 11.86 -8.28
CA GLN A 94 5.26 13.32 -8.16
C GLN A 94 6.03 13.99 -9.32
N PRO A 95 5.49 15.04 -9.95
CA PRO A 95 6.17 15.73 -11.06
C PRO A 95 7.59 16.18 -10.69
N ASP A 96 7.75 16.79 -9.52
CA ASP A 96 9.04 17.26 -9.02
C ASP A 96 10.01 16.10 -8.77
N TYR A 97 9.51 15.00 -8.20
CA TYR A 97 10.32 13.81 -7.95
C TYR A 97 10.80 13.19 -9.27
N ASN A 98 9.92 13.13 -10.27
CA ASN A 98 10.26 12.66 -11.60
C ASN A 98 11.32 13.54 -12.26
N LEU A 99 11.25 14.87 -12.10
CA LEU A 99 12.30 15.78 -12.55
C LEU A 99 13.64 15.48 -11.86
N TYR A 100 13.66 15.37 -10.52
CA TYR A 100 14.88 15.02 -9.78
C TYR A 100 15.46 13.67 -10.23
N ARG A 101 14.60 12.68 -10.49
CA ARG A 101 15.01 11.37 -11.01
C ARG A 101 15.64 11.49 -12.39
N ARG A 102 15.06 12.26 -13.31
CA ARG A 102 15.64 12.47 -14.65
C ARG A 102 16.95 13.26 -14.62
N LEU A 103 17.09 14.21 -13.69
CA LEU A 103 18.35 14.91 -13.45
C LEU A 103 19.43 13.95 -12.92
N ASP A 104 19.09 13.07 -11.99
CA ASP A 104 19.99 12.03 -11.46
C ASP A 104 20.46 11.10 -12.59
N GLU A 105 19.52 10.63 -13.42
CA GLU A 105 19.79 9.82 -14.62
C GLU A 105 20.73 10.56 -15.60
N LEU A 106 20.47 11.84 -15.90
CA LEU A 106 21.30 12.67 -16.78
C LEU A 106 22.75 12.78 -16.30
N LEU A 107 23.00 12.77 -14.98
CA LEU A 107 24.34 12.88 -14.40
C LEU A 107 25.07 11.52 -14.34
N ILE A 108 24.34 10.43 -14.12
CA ILE A 108 24.91 9.09 -13.93
C ILE A 108 25.19 8.39 -15.28
N HIS A 109 24.23 8.42 -16.22
CA HIS A 109 24.36 7.72 -17.50
C HIS A 109 25.61 8.10 -18.34
N PRO A 110 26.06 9.36 -18.43
CA PRO A 110 27.25 9.68 -19.20
C PRO A 110 28.54 9.17 -18.55
N ILE A 111 28.56 8.98 -17.22
CA ILE A 111 29.68 8.33 -16.51
C ILE A 111 29.79 6.85 -16.90
N LEU A 112 28.65 6.22 -17.20
CA LEU A 112 28.56 4.83 -17.66
C LEU A 112 28.77 4.68 -19.18
N GLY A 113 28.94 5.79 -19.91
CA GLY A 113 29.08 5.79 -21.38
C GLY A 113 27.75 5.59 -22.12
N GLU A 114 26.62 5.81 -21.44
CA GLU A 114 25.28 5.63 -21.99
C GLU A 114 24.73 6.95 -22.57
N SER A 115 23.74 6.84 -23.47
CA SER A 115 23.12 8.01 -24.11
C SER A 115 22.31 8.82 -23.11
N THR A 116 22.41 10.14 -23.20
CA THR A 116 21.74 11.07 -22.28
C THR A 116 20.67 11.95 -22.92
N GLN A 117 20.47 11.82 -24.24
CA GLN A 117 19.63 12.74 -25.00
C GLN A 117 18.18 12.80 -24.48
N GLU A 118 17.60 11.65 -24.13
CA GLU A 118 16.24 11.57 -23.59
C GLU A 118 16.09 12.35 -22.28
N TYR A 119 17.02 12.17 -21.34
CA TYR A 119 16.99 12.84 -20.04
C TYR A 119 17.24 14.34 -20.19
N PHE A 120 18.14 14.72 -21.09
CA PHE A 120 18.42 16.12 -21.40
C PHE A 120 17.20 16.81 -22.01
N ASP A 121 16.55 16.20 -23.00
CA ASP A 121 15.36 16.76 -23.66
C ASP A 121 14.19 16.89 -22.68
N PHE A 122 14.03 15.94 -21.75
CA PHE A 122 13.03 16.01 -20.69
C PHE A 122 13.28 17.18 -19.74
N VAL A 123 14.52 17.35 -19.28
CA VAL A 123 14.91 18.43 -18.35
C VAL A 123 14.88 19.81 -19.03
N ALA A 124 15.31 19.89 -20.29
CA ALA A 124 15.39 21.14 -21.05
C ALA A 124 14.02 21.67 -21.47
N ASN A 125 13.04 20.77 -21.67
CA ASN A 125 11.67 21.11 -22.05
C ASN A 125 10.68 20.95 -20.89
N LEU A 126 11.11 21.33 -19.68
CA LEU A 126 10.26 21.44 -18.49
C LEU A 126 8.88 22.02 -18.85
N PRO A 127 7.76 21.34 -18.56
CA PRO A 127 6.43 21.93 -18.66
C PRO A 127 6.23 23.06 -17.64
#